data_AF-A0AAE4D8Z9-F1
#
_entry.id   AF-A0AAE4D8Z9-F1
#
_cell.length_a   1.000
_cell.length_b   1.000
_cell.length_c   1.000
_cell.angle_alpha   90.00
_cell.angle_beta   90.00
_cell.angle_gamma   90.00
#
_symmetry.space_group_name_H-M   'P 1'
#
loop_
_entity.id
_entity.type
_entity.pdbx_description
1 polymer ?
#
loop_
_entity_poly.entity_id
_entity_poly.type
_entity_poly.pdbx_seq_one_letter_code
_entity_poly.pdbx_strand_id
1 'polypeptide(L)'
;MSKQNSQDIRTRCTHVDHMESDPYRTHVAPIYQSSTFSFESVEAGAKYFSHEEGGASHCYSRIANPTVQLLENAMADLEAHGSGGQDELE
;
A
#
# COMPACT_ATOMS: atom_id res chain seq x y z
N MET A 1 12.87 -12.78 3.32
CA MET A 1 12.26 -12.90 4.66
C MET A 1 13.13 -12.16 5.66
N SER A 2 13.02 -10.83 5.71
CA SER A 2 13.68 -10.04 6.76
C SER A 2 12.91 -10.28 8.06
N LYS A 3 13.63 -10.55 9.15
CA LYS A 3 13.03 -10.63 10.49
C LYS A 3 12.40 -9.28 10.80
N GLN A 4 11.08 -9.20 10.88
CA GLN A 4 10.40 -8.07 11.54
C GLN A 4 10.77 -8.14 13.02
N ASN A 5 11.89 -7.49 13.37
CA ASN A 5 12.19 -7.17 14.76
C ASN A 5 10.99 -6.38 15.29
N SER A 6 10.43 -6.83 16.42
CA SER A 6 9.37 -6.12 17.14
C SER A 6 9.82 -4.69 17.42
N GLN A 7 9.47 -3.77 16.52
CA GLN A 7 9.81 -2.36 16.65
C GLN A 7 8.86 -1.73 17.67
N ASP A 8 9.38 -0.76 18.44
CA ASP A 8 8.54 0.05 19.33
C ASP A 8 7.43 0.73 18.51
N ILE A 9 6.23 0.78 19.09
CA ILE A 9 5.06 1.36 18.43
C ILE A 9 5.31 2.79 17.93
N ARG A 10 6.14 3.58 18.63
CA ARG A 10 6.48 4.96 18.20
C ARG A 10 7.24 4.98 16.88
N THR A 11 8.11 4.01 16.66
CA THR A 11 8.86 3.88 15.40
C THR A 11 7.92 3.51 14.26
N ARG A 12 6.96 2.60 14.50
CA ARG A 12 5.95 2.21 13.50
C ARG A 12 5.03 3.38 13.14
N CYS A 13 4.67 4.22 14.11
CA CYS A 13 3.89 5.44 13.86
C CYS A 13 4.59 6.42 12.92
N THR A 14 5.92 6.49 12.95
CA THR A 14 6.69 7.44 12.13
C THR A 14 7.24 6.83 10.84
N HIS A 15 7.43 5.51 10.80
CA HIS A 15 8.04 4.78 9.69
C HIS A 15 7.06 3.75 9.14
N VAL A 16 6.21 4.22 8.23
CA VAL A 16 5.40 3.35 7.39
C VAL A 16 6.16 3.10 6.10
N ASP A 17 6.31 1.83 5.73
CA ASP A 17 7.09 1.46 4.55
C ASP A 17 6.37 1.89 3.28
N HIS A 18 7.00 2.84 2.57
CA HIS A 18 6.52 3.39 1.30
C HIS A 18 7.66 3.69 0.33
N MET A 19 8.92 3.53 0.77
CA MET A 19 10.07 4.00 0.00
C MET A 19 10.43 3.04 -1.14
N GLU A 20 10.14 1.74 -1.01
CA GLU A 20 10.48 0.78 -2.08
C GLU A 20 9.64 0.95 -3.35
N SER A 21 8.48 1.61 -3.26
CA SER A 21 7.53 1.76 -4.38
C SER A 21 7.58 3.12 -5.08
N ASP A 22 8.28 4.12 -4.53
CA ASP A 22 8.34 5.45 -5.15
C ASP A 22 9.44 5.53 -6.24
N PRO A 23 9.09 5.84 -7.51
CA PRO A 23 10.06 5.94 -8.59
C PRO A 23 11.12 7.04 -8.39
N TYR A 24 10.85 8.03 -7.53
CA TYR A 24 11.75 9.17 -7.28
C TYR A 24 12.51 9.09 -5.96
N ARG A 25 12.29 8.04 -5.16
CA ARG A 25 12.87 7.85 -3.82
C ARG A 25 12.67 9.06 -2.89
N THR A 26 11.53 9.72 -2.96
CA THR A 26 11.18 10.79 -2.01
C THR A 26 11.12 10.24 -0.58
N HIS A 27 11.55 11.07 0.37
CA HIS A 27 11.49 10.73 1.79
C HIS A 27 10.07 10.80 2.36
N VAL A 28 9.21 11.60 1.73
CA VAL A 28 7.81 11.76 2.14
C VAL A 28 6.93 11.17 1.06
N ALA A 29 5.89 10.44 1.46
CA ALA A 29 4.93 9.87 0.53
C ALA A 29 4.30 10.95 -0.37
N PRO A 30 4.24 10.74 -1.69
CA PRO A 30 3.57 11.66 -2.60
C PRO A 30 2.07 11.80 -2.32
N ILE A 31 1.53 12.97 -2.66
CA ILE A 31 0.08 13.23 -2.60
C ILE A 31 -0.52 12.93 -3.98
N TYR A 32 -1.22 11.81 -4.10
CA TYR A 32 -1.93 11.41 -5.32
C TYR A 32 -3.32 12.05 -5.38
N GLN A 33 -3.36 13.38 -5.52
CA GLN A 33 -4.59 14.18 -5.62
C GLN A 33 -5.23 14.09 -7.02
N SER A 34 -5.61 12.87 -7.41
CA SER A 34 -6.29 12.58 -8.68
C SER A 34 -7.60 11.85 -8.42
N SER A 35 -8.52 11.90 -9.38
CA SER A 35 -9.73 11.08 -9.39
C SER A 35 -9.53 9.73 -10.07
N THR A 36 -8.68 9.64 -11.11
CA THR A 36 -8.49 8.45 -11.94
C THR A 36 -7.02 8.21 -12.27
N PHE A 37 -6.69 6.97 -12.62
CA PHE A 37 -5.37 6.49 -13.01
C PHE A 37 -5.44 5.85 -14.41
N SER A 38 -4.45 6.15 -15.25
CA SER A 38 -4.36 5.62 -16.60
C SER A 38 -3.78 4.20 -16.62
N PHE A 39 -4.15 3.42 -17.62
CA PHE A 39 -3.54 2.13 -17.92
C PHE A 39 -2.51 2.26 -19.05
N GLU A 40 -1.50 1.40 -19.03
CA GLU A 40 -0.48 1.34 -20.11
C GLU A 40 -1.05 0.73 -21.40
N SER A 41 -2.03 -0.18 -21.30
CA SER A 41 -2.73 -0.77 -22.44
C SER A 41 -4.18 -1.14 -22.11
N VAL A 42 -4.96 -1.49 -23.13
CA VAL A 42 -6.35 -1.96 -22.97
C VAL A 42 -6.38 -3.28 -22.19
N GLU A 43 -5.44 -4.17 -22.48
CA GLU A 43 -5.27 -5.47 -21.82
C GLU A 43 -4.98 -5.29 -20.32
N ALA A 44 -4.15 -4.31 -19.95
CA ALA A 44 -3.88 -4.00 -18.54
C ALA A 44 -5.14 -3.53 -17.80
N GLY A 45 -5.97 -2.72 -18.46
CA GLY A 45 -7.28 -2.32 -17.92
C GLY A 45 -8.23 -3.50 -17.75
N ALA A 46 -8.30 -4.40 -18.74
CA ALA A 46 -9.14 -5.60 -18.67
C ALA A 46 -8.73 -6.49 -17.49
N LYS A 47 -7.43 -6.74 -17.31
CA LYS A 47 -6.90 -7.51 -16.17
C LYS A 47 -7.27 -6.90 -14.83
N TYR A 48 -7.19 -5.58 -14.70
CA TYR A 48 -7.57 -4.87 -13.47
C TYR A 48 -9.03 -5.15 -13.08
N PHE A 49 -9.96 -4.98 -14.02
CA PHE A 49 -11.39 -5.17 -13.74
C PHE A 49 -11.76 -6.65 -13.53
N SER A 50 -11.01 -7.58 -14.12
CA SER A 50 -11.16 -9.02 -13.90
C SER A 50 -10.50 -9.53 -12.60
N HIS A 51 -9.79 -8.67 -11.85
CA HIS A 51 -9.01 -9.05 -10.67
C HIS A 51 -7.96 -10.14 -10.96
N GLU A 52 -7.38 -10.12 -12.16
CA GLU A 52 -6.31 -11.03 -12.54
C GLU A 52 -4.96 -10.57 -11.98
N GLU A 53 -4.08 -11.53 -11.65
CA GLU A 53 -2.72 -11.23 -11.23
C GLU A 53 -1.95 -10.42 -12.30
N GLY A 54 -1.19 -9.43 -11.84
CA GLY A 54 -0.44 -8.52 -12.72
C GLY A 54 -1.28 -7.43 -13.41
N GLY A 55 -2.55 -7.27 -13.03
CA GLY A 55 -3.31 -6.06 -13.33
C GLY A 55 -2.73 -4.82 -12.63
N ALA A 56 -3.17 -3.62 -13.06
CA ALA A 56 -2.81 -2.39 -12.36
C ALA A 56 -3.24 -2.43 -10.88
N SER A 57 -2.67 -1.61 -10.00
CA SER A 57 -3.12 -1.57 -8.60
C SER A 57 -4.29 -0.58 -8.38
N HIS A 58 -4.41 0.45 -9.23
CA HIS A 58 -5.34 1.56 -9.04
C HIS A 58 -5.98 1.99 -10.36
N CYS A 59 -7.27 2.33 -10.34
CA CYS A 59 -8.00 2.90 -11.48
C CYS A 59 -8.77 4.18 -11.12
N TYR A 60 -9.38 4.20 -9.93
CA TYR A 60 -10.22 5.31 -9.51
C TYR A 60 -10.19 5.52 -8.00
N SER A 61 -9.98 6.77 -7.56
CA SER A 61 -9.70 7.11 -6.16
C SER A 61 -10.83 6.83 -5.18
N ARG A 62 -12.08 6.69 -5.65
CA ARG A 62 -13.19 6.23 -4.79
C ARG A 62 -13.01 4.79 -4.32
N ILE A 63 -12.35 3.95 -5.11
CA ILE A 63 -12.12 2.54 -4.79
C ILE A 63 -10.82 2.38 -4.03
N ALA A 64 -9.74 2.96 -4.55
CA ALA A 64 -8.42 2.96 -3.91
C ALA A 64 -7.60 4.15 -4.39
N ASN A 65 -6.76 4.68 -3.51
CA ASN A 65 -5.81 5.76 -3.82
C ASN A 65 -4.48 5.49 -3.09
N PRO A 66 -3.31 5.63 -3.73
CA PRO A 66 -2.04 5.25 -3.09
C PRO A 66 -1.74 6.02 -1.78
N THR A 67 -2.12 7.30 -1.70
CA THR A 67 -1.93 8.10 -0.48
C THR A 67 -2.83 7.58 0.66
N VAL A 68 -4.04 7.15 0.34
CA VAL A 68 -5.00 6.61 1.34
C VAL A 68 -4.59 5.20 1.75
N GLN A 69 -4.18 4.36 0.79
CA GLN A 69 -3.73 2.99 1.05
C GLN A 69 -2.52 2.95 2.00
N LEU A 70 -1.62 3.92 1.89
CA LEU A 70 -0.51 4.03 2.83
C LEU A 70 -1.00 4.26 4.28
N LEU A 71 -2.02 5.10 4.47
CA LEU A 71 -2.64 5.32 5.77
C LEU A 71 -3.36 4.05 6.26
N GLU A 72 -4.07 3.35 5.38
CA GLU A 72 -4.75 2.09 5.72
C GLU A 72 -3.75 1.04 6.24
N ASN A 73 -2.63 0.87 5.54
CA ASN A 73 -1.56 -0.04 5.94
C ASN A 73 -0.93 0.38 7.27
N ALA A 74 -0.67 1.68 7.45
CA ALA A 74 -0.15 2.22 8.71
C ALA A 74 -1.07 1.91 9.89
N MET A 75 -2.37 2.15 9.72
CA MET A 75 -3.35 1.90 10.76
C MET A 75 -3.50 0.40 11.05
N ALA A 76 -3.56 -0.44 10.02
CA ALA A 76 -3.61 -1.90 10.20
C ALA A 76 -2.38 -2.42 10.94
N ASP A 77 -1.19 -1.92 10.59
CA ASP A 77 0.08 -2.26 11.25
C ASP A 77 0.05 -1.87 12.74
N LEU A 78 -0.39 -0.65 13.06
CA LEU A 78 -0.50 -0.15 14.43
C LEU A 78 -1.53 -0.90 15.27
N GLU A 79 -2.71 -1.17 14.74
CA GLU A 79 -3.77 -1.93 15.43
C GLU A 79 -3.35 -3.40 15.67
N ALA A 80 -2.54 -3.96 14.76
CA ALA A 80 -1.97 -5.29 14.93
C ALA A 80 -0.81 -5.34 15.96
N HIS A 81 -0.38 -4.21 16.53
CA HIS A 81 0.74 -4.18 17.48
C HIS A 81 0.40 -4.92 18.79
N GLY A 82 1.10 -6.01 19.08
CA GLY A 82 0.93 -6.74 20.34
C GLY A 82 -0.24 -7.72 20.37
N SER A 83 -1.12 -7.70 19.37
CA SER A 83 -1.96 -8.84 19.03
C SER A 83 -1.10 -9.85 18.28
N GLY A 84 -0.86 -11.04 18.83
CA GLY A 84 -0.04 -12.09 18.21
C GLY A 84 -0.63 -12.72 16.95
N GLY A 85 -1.32 -11.93 16.11
CA GLY A 85 -2.18 -12.38 15.02
C GLY A 85 -1.66 -12.06 13.62
N GLN A 86 -0.35 -12.18 13.39
CA GLN A 86 0.20 -12.26 12.02
C GLN A 86 0.48 -13.70 11.58
N ASP A 87 0.13 -14.71 12.39
CA ASP A 87 0.31 -16.14 12.08
C ASP A 87 -0.91 -16.80 11.39
N GLU A 88 -2.02 -16.10 11.14
CA GLU A 88 -3.29 -16.73 10.71
C GLU A 88 -3.87 -16.29 9.35
N LEU A 89 -3.15 -15.53 8.53
CA LEU A 89 -3.63 -15.17 7.18
C LEU A 89 -2.60 -15.59 6.12
N GLU A 90 -2.54 -16.90 5.86
CA GLU A 90 -2.10 -17.50 4.58
C GLU A 90 -3.24 -17.50 3.56
#